data_AF-A0A150WTY0-F1
#
_entry.id   AF-A0A150WTY0-F1
#
_cell.length_a   1.000
_cell.length_b   1.000
_cell.length_c   1.000
_cell.angle_alpha   90.00
_cell.angle_beta   90.00
_cell.angle_gamma   90.00
#
_symmetry.space_group_name_H-M   'P 1'
#
loop_
_entity.id
_entity.type
_entity.pdbx_description
1 polymer ?
#
loop_
_entity_poly.entity_id
_entity_poly.type
_entity_poly.pdbx_seq_one_letter_code
_entity_poly.pdbx_strand_id
1 'polypeptide(L)'
;MKSWIVHYKNKFPGCTVNATENSLDVFGADGSHLVSLVKNGAGQWVDRSEEMGCAKKHCTAPIPRDARVHKLCKVTGNIIPDEEAGERVKARRAVMNSAGEVRTIAEMQAQGHEFDAKGGLIKKTQTPQVSAPQTPQTPQVIS
;
A
#
# COMPACT_ATOMS: atom_id res chain seq x y z
N MET A 1 8.05 -16.18 -2.86
CA MET A 1 9.03 -15.08 -2.99
C MET A 1 8.65 -14.07 -4.08
N LYS A 2 8.66 -14.42 -5.38
CA LYS A 2 8.37 -13.45 -6.47
C LYS A 2 7.03 -12.73 -6.34
N SER A 3 5.99 -13.41 -5.86
CA SER A 3 4.68 -12.82 -5.54
C SER A 3 4.77 -11.70 -4.49
N TRP A 4 5.59 -11.88 -3.44
CA TRP A 4 5.83 -10.85 -2.44
C TRP A 4 6.61 -9.67 -3.00
N ILE A 5 7.61 -9.92 -3.85
CA ILE A 5 8.36 -8.85 -4.53
C ILE A 5 7.42 -7.99 -5.38
N VAL A 6 6.53 -8.62 -6.17
CA VAL A 6 5.51 -7.90 -6.95
C VAL A 6 4.56 -7.12 -6.04
N HIS A 7 4.16 -7.70 -4.91
CA HIS A 7 3.31 -7.02 -3.94
C HIS A 7 3.99 -5.76 -3.41
N TYR A 8 5.24 -5.84 -2.94
CA TYR A 8 5.96 -4.69 -2.43
C TYR A 8 6.22 -3.61 -3.48
N LYS A 9 6.59 -4.00 -4.72
CA LYS A 9 6.75 -3.05 -5.83
C LYS A 9 5.46 -2.31 -6.20
N ASN A 10 4.30 -2.88 -5.88
CA ASN A 10 3.02 -2.21 -6.05
C ASN A 10 2.62 -1.40 -4.82
N LYS A 11 2.86 -1.92 -3.61
CA LYS A 11 2.51 -1.27 -2.34
C LYS A 11 3.38 -0.05 -2.03
N PHE A 12 4.66 -0.13 -2.36
CA PHE A 12 5.68 0.90 -2.14
C PHE A 12 6.27 1.34 -3.48
N PRO A 13 5.67 2.32 -4.16
CA PRO A 13 6.12 2.72 -5.49
C PRO A 13 7.53 3.32 -5.46
N GLY A 14 8.37 2.86 -6.38
CA GLY A 14 9.78 3.22 -6.42
C GLY A 14 10.68 2.43 -5.45
N CYS A 15 10.12 1.45 -4.72
CA CYS A 15 10.93 0.64 -3.82
C CYS A 15 11.92 -0.28 -4.55
N THR A 16 13.03 -0.53 -3.87
CA THR A 16 13.98 -1.57 -4.21
C THR A 16 13.70 -2.79 -3.35
N VAL A 17 13.68 -3.98 -3.95
CA VAL A 17 13.46 -5.22 -3.20
C VAL A 17 14.67 -6.11 -3.47
N ASN A 18 15.43 -6.38 -2.41
CA ASN A 18 16.57 -7.27 -2.43
C ASN A 18 16.12 -8.61 -1.88
N ALA A 19 16.01 -9.61 -2.73
CA ALA A 19 15.61 -10.96 -2.35
C ALA A 19 16.76 -11.93 -2.60
N THR A 20 17.18 -12.62 -1.55
CA THR A 20 18.12 -13.73 -1.60
C THR A 20 17.39 -15.04 -1.29
N GLU A 21 18.12 -16.16 -1.22
CA GLU A 21 17.53 -17.42 -0.78
C GLU A 21 17.03 -17.37 0.67
N ASN A 22 17.66 -16.56 1.51
CA ASN A 22 17.49 -16.56 2.97
C ASN A 22 16.97 -15.24 3.55
N SER A 23 16.94 -14.17 2.75
CA SER A 23 16.44 -12.86 3.16
C SER A 23 15.60 -12.20 2.07
N LEU A 24 14.71 -11.31 2.48
CA LEU A 24 14.03 -10.37 1.61
C LEU A 24 13.92 -9.03 2.32
N ASP A 25 14.57 -8.02 1.76
CA ASP A 25 14.62 -6.68 2.29
C ASP A 25 13.99 -5.70 1.28
N VAL A 26 13.16 -4.79 1.78
CA VAL A 26 12.44 -3.80 0.99
C VAL A 26 12.89 -2.42 1.42
N PHE A 27 13.41 -1.65 0.47
CA PHE A 27 13.86 -0.28 0.69
C PHE A 27 12.93 0.69 -0.03
N GLY A 28 12.50 1.75 0.65
CA GLY A 28 11.71 2.83 0.07
C GLY A 28 12.47 3.59 -1.00
N ALA A 29 11.76 4.42 -1.75
CA ALA A 29 12.38 5.29 -2.77
C ALA A 29 13.34 6.33 -2.15
N ASP A 30 13.16 6.64 -0.87
CA ASP A 30 14.01 7.49 -0.03
C ASP A 30 15.20 6.73 0.61
N GLY A 31 15.33 5.42 0.35
CA GLY A 31 16.35 4.57 0.93
C GLY A 31 16.01 4.03 2.33
N SER A 32 14.84 4.37 2.88
CA SER A 32 14.40 3.85 4.19
C SER A 32 14.21 2.33 4.16
N HIS A 33 14.64 1.62 5.20
CA HIS A 33 14.41 0.18 5.30
C HIS A 33 12.96 -0.08 5.74
N LEU A 34 12.12 -0.53 4.82
CA LEU A 34 10.68 -0.67 5.03
C LEU A 34 10.31 -2.01 5.66
N VAL A 35 10.82 -3.13 5.13
CA VAL A 35 10.44 -4.48 5.58
C VAL A 35 11.65 -5.41 5.46
N SER A 36 11.87 -6.26 6.46
CA SER A 36 12.89 -7.31 6.44
C SER A 36 12.29 -8.67 6.82
N LEU A 37 12.43 -9.64 5.92
CA LEU A 37 12.04 -11.04 6.12
C LEU A 37 13.28 -11.91 6.08
N VAL A 38 13.40 -12.87 6.99
CA VAL A 38 14.54 -13.80 7.04
C VAL A 38 14.03 -15.22 7.22
N LYS A 39 14.69 -16.22 6.62
CA LYS A 39 14.42 -17.62 6.94
C LYS A 39 15.01 -18.00 8.28
N ASN A 40 14.21 -18.58 9.17
CA ASN A 40 14.70 -19.17 10.41
C ASN A 40 15.44 -20.50 10.15
N GLY A 41 16.01 -21.11 11.19
CA GLY A 41 16.68 -22.41 11.10
C GLY A 41 15.79 -23.59 10.66
N ALA A 42 14.46 -23.41 10.64
CA ALA A 42 13.50 -24.37 10.10
C ALA A 42 13.10 -24.06 8.64
N GLY A 43 13.74 -23.08 7.99
CA GLY A 43 13.46 -22.67 6.61
C GLY A 43 12.18 -21.85 6.43
N GLN A 44 11.53 -21.42 7.52
CA GLN A 44 10.30 -20.62 7.49
C GLN A 44 10.65 -19.13 7.43
N TRP A 45 9.91 -18.38 6.61
CA TRP A 45 10.05 -16.92 6.56
C TRP A 45 9.45 -16.28 7.80
N VAL A 46 10.27 -15.53 8.52
CA VAL A 46 9.87 -14.75 9.70
C VAL A 46 10.04 -13.26 9.42
N ASP A 47 9.11 -12.47 9.92
CA ASP A 47 9.21 -11.02 9.88
C ASP A 47 10.17 -10.54 10.97
N ARG A 48 11.28 -9.93 10.56
CA ARG A 48 12.29 -9.35 11.43
C ARG A 48 12.26 -7.81 11.39
N SER A 49 11.24 -7.23 10.76
CA SER A 49 11.17 -5.79 10.52
C SER A 49 11.25 -4.97 11.81
N GLU A 50 10.54 -5.38 12.86
CA GLU A 50 10.58 -4.67 14.16
C GLU A 50 11.97 -4.73 14.82
N GLU A 51 12.59 -5.91 14.81
CA GLU A 51 13.93 -6.13 15.38
C GLU A 51 15.02 -5.36 14.61
N MET A 52 14.82 -5.18 13.31
CA MET A 52 15.73 -4.46 12.42
C MET A 52 15.45 -2.95 12.36
N GLY A 53 14.49 -2.45 13.15
CA GLY A 53 14.13 -1.02 13.17
C GLY A 53 13.48 -0.53 11.87
N CYS A 54 12.88 -1.42 11.09
CA CYS A 54 12.23 -1.07 9.83
C CYS A 54 10.96 -0.24 10.06
N ALA A 55 10.64 0.62 9.10
CA ALA A 55 9.50 1.54 9.20
C ALA A 55 8.13 0.84 9.11
N LYS A 56 8.07 -0.39 8.59
CA LYS A 56 6.83 -1.14 8.35
C LYS A 56 6.99 -2.59 8.77
N LYS A 57 5.87 -3.25 9.07
CA LYS A 57 5.81 -4.70 9.27
C LYS A 57 5.47 -5.40 7.97
N HIS A 58 5.84 -6.67 7.86
CA HIS A 58 5.38 -7.53 6.78
C HIS A 58 3.85 -7.53 6.72
N CYS A 59 3.30 -7.15 5.57
CA CYS A 59 1.87 -7.13 5.36
C CYS A 59 1.57 -7.37 3.88
N THR A 60 0.85 -8.46 3.61
CA THR A 60 0.39 -8.90 2.28
C THR A 60 -1.08 -8.61 2.04
N ALA A 61 -1.67 -7.72 2.85
CA ALA A 61 -3.06 -7.32 2.72
C ALA A 61 -3.36 -6.85 1.29
N PRO A 62 -4.52 -7.23 0.72
CA PRO A 62 -4.81 -6.97 -0.67
C PRO A 62 -4.89 -5.46 -0.93
N ILE A 63 -4.24 -5.02 -2.00
CA ILE A 63 -4.28 -3.63 -2.50
C ILE A 63 -5.21 -3.54 -3.73
N PRO A 64 -5.81 -2.38 -4.01
CA PRO A 64 -6.69 -2.17 -5.17
C PRO A 64 -6.06 -2.66 -6.47
N ARG A 65 -6.81 -3.39 -7.29
CA ARG A 65 -6.33 -3.93 -8.57
C ARG A 65 -5.88 -2.82 -9.51
N ASP A 66 -6.61 -1.72 -9.54
CA ASP A 66 -6.34 -0.57 -10.42
C ASP A 66 -5.05 0.17 -10.06
N ALA A 67 -4.52 -0.05 -8.85
CA ALA A 67 -3.26 0.52 -8.40
C ALA A 67 -2.05 -0.40 -8.63
N ARG A 68 -2.27 -1.63 -9.11
CA ARG A 68 -1.20 -2.61 -9.38
C ARG A 68 -0.60 -2.36 -10.76
N VAL A 69 0.58 -1.76 -10.77
CA VAL A 69 1.32 -1.38 -11.99
C VAL A 69 2.31 -2.46 -12.43
N HIS A 70 2.71 -3.34 -11.52
CA HIS A 70 3.61 -4.46 -11.80
C HIS A 70 2.86 -5.79 -11.74
N LYS A 71 3.14 -6.69 -12.68
CA LYS A 71 2.65 -8.06 -12.71
C LYS A 71 3.81 -9.06 -12.82
N LEU A 72 3.58 -10.28 -12.35
CA LEU A 72 4.48 -11.39 -12.61
C LEU A 72 4.17 -11.95 -14.00
N CYS A 73 5.12 -11.88 -14.93
CA CYS A 73 4.98 -12.54 -16.21
C CYS A 73 5.03 -14.06 -16.01
N LYS A 74 3.96 -14.78 -16.35
CA LYS A 74 3.90 -16.24 -16.21
C LYS A 74 4.85 -16.98 -17.16
N VAL A 75 5.20 -16.35 -18.28
CA VAL A 75 6.06 -16.94 -19.31
C VAL A 75 7.54 -16.82 -18.93
N THR A 76 8.00 -15.61 -18.58
CA THR A 76 9.40 -15.35 -18.28
C THR A 76 9.74 -15.44 -16.79
N GLY A 77 8.74 -15.47 -15.92
CA GLY A 77 8.93 -15.41 -14.47
C GLY A 77 9.51 -14.07 -13.98
N ASN A 78 9.59 -13.05 -14.84
CA ASN A 78 10.10 -11.72 -14.53
C ASN A 78 8.97 -10.79 -14.10
N ILE A 79 9.32 -9.76 -13.33
CA ILE A 79 8.40 -8.71 -12.94
C ILE A 79 8.39 -7.67 -14.05
N ILE A 80 7.24 -7.52 -14.70
CA ILE A 80 7.06 -6.58 -15.82
C ILE A 80 5.98 -5.55 -15.46
N PRO A 81 6.01 -4.36 -16.07
CA PRO A 81 4.87 -3.47 -16.01
C PRO A 81 3.63 -4.16 -16.60
N ASP A 82 2.47 -3.84 -16.04
CA ASP A 82 1.18 -4.23 -16.58
C ASP A 82 0.93 -3.56 -17.94
N GLU A 83 0.07 -4.15 -18.77
CA GLU A 83 -0.28 -3.59 -20.08
C GLU A 83 -0.98 -2.23 -19.91
N GLU A 84 -1.77 -2.09 -18.84
CA GLU A 84 -2.47 -0.86 -18.49
C GLU A 84 -1.66 0.00 -17.50
N ALA A 85 -0.35 -0.23 -17.36
CA ALA A 85 0.48 0.44 -16.36
C ALA A 85 0.37 1.97 -16.40
N GLY A 86 0.27 2.57 -17.59
CA GLY A 86 0.11 4.01 -17.76
C GLY A 86 -1.16 4.57 -17.10
N GLU A 87 -2.29 3.89 -17.27
CA GLU A 87 -3.56 4.29 -16.66
C GLU A 87 -3.58 3.99 -15.16
N ARG A 88 -3.03 2.84 -14.77
CA ARG A 88 -2.93 2.43 -13.37
C ARG A 88 -2.00 3.30 -12.54
N VAL A 89 -1.01 3.98 -13.13
CA VAL A 89 -0.20 4.98 -12.43
C VAL A 89 -1.05 6.16 -11.96
N LYS A 90 -2.03 6.59 -12.77
CA LYS A 90 -2.96 7.67 -12.39
C LYS A 90 -3.91 7.19 -11.29
N ALA A 91 -4.51 6.01 -11.44
CA ALA A 91 -5.37 5.41 -10.42
C ALA A 91 -4.63 5.18 -9.09
N ARG A 92 -3.37 4.72 -9.15
CA ARG A 92 -2.49 4.52 -7.99
C ARG A 92 -2.32 5.80 -7.18
N ARG A 93 -2.10 6.96 -7.83
CA ARG A 93 -1.98 8.25 -7.13
C ARG A 93 -3.23 8.58 -6.31
N ALA A 94 -4.42 8.19 -6.78
CA ALA A 94 -5.67 8.46 -6.07
C ALA A 94 -5.87 7.61 -4.82
N VAL A 95 -5.11 6.52 -4.65
CA VAL A 95 -5.24 5.57 -3.53
C VAL A 95 -3.98 5.52 -2.65
N MET A 96 -3.02 6.41 -2.89
CA MET A 96 -1.83 6.55 -2.08
C MET A 96 -2.12 7.30 -0.77
N ASN A 97 -1.40 6.96 0.28
CA ASN A 97 -1.35 7.75 1.52
C ASN A 97 -0.32 8.89 1.41
N SER A 98 -0.25 9.74 2.43
CA SER A 98 0.69 10.87 2.47
C SER A 98 2.16 10.43 2.53
N ALA A 99 2.43 9.18 2.91
CA ALA A 99 3.77 8.58 2.88
C ALA A 99 4.14 7.99 1.50
N GLY A 100 3.29 8.15 0.49
CA GLY A 100 3.52 7.64 -0.87
C GLY A 100 3.25 6.14 -1.03
N GLU A 101 2.60 5.50 -0.07
CA GLU A 101 2.30 4.06 -0.08
C GLU A 101 0.88 3.81 -0.58
N VAL A 102 0.65 2.72 -1.30
CA VAL A 102 -0.69 2.33 -1.75
C VAL A 102 -1.49 1.76 -0.58
N ARG A 103 -2.65 2.36 -0.30
CA ARG A 103 -3.56 1.91 0.76
C ARG A 103 -4.10 0.52 0.45
N THR A 104 -4.32 -0.26 1.50
CA THR A 104 -4.98 -1.57 1.38
C THR A 104 -6.47 -1.40 1.12
N ILE A 105 -7.10 -2.45 0.58
CA ILE A 105 -8.55 -2.49 0.36
C ILE A 105 -9.29 -2.27 1.69
N ALA A 106 -8.83 -2.89 2.78
CA ALA A 106 -9.44 -2.74 4.10
C ALA A 106 -9.41 -1.28 4.60
N GLU A 107 -8.27 -0.59 4.45
CA GLU A 107 -8.16 0.84 4.82
C GLU A 107 -9.07 1.72 3.96
N MET A 108 -9.21 1.40 2.67
CA MET A 108 -10.09 2.14 1.77
C MET A 108 -11.57 1.85 2.04
N GLN A 109 -11.93 0.61 2.37
CA GLN A 109 -13.28 0.25 2.80
C GLN A 109 -13.67 0.97 4.09
N ALA A 110 -12.73 1.10 5.05
CA ALA A 110 -12.95 1.91 6.25
C ALA A 110 -13.16 3.41 5.95
N GLN A 111 -12.68 3.89 4.80
CA GLN A 111 -12.93 5.25 4.28
C GLN A 111 -14.21 5.35 3.44
N GLY A 112 -14.97 4.26 3.31
CA GLY A 112 -16.22 4.21 2.56
C GLY A 112 -16.06 3.88 1.07
N HIS A 113 -14.91 3.38 0.62
CA HIS A 113 -14.73 2.92 -0.76
C HIS A 113 -15.30 1.51 -0.97
N GLU A 114 -15.98 1.30 -2.09
CA GLU A 114 -16.49 -0.01 -2.50
C GLU A 114 -15.61 -0.63 -3.59
N PHE A 115 -15.42 -1.95 -3.51
CA PHE A 115 -14.60 -2.72 -4.44
C PHE A 115 -15.38 -3.90 -5.03
N ASP A 116 -15.08 -4.25 -6.28
CA ASP A 116 -15.62 -5.43 -6.94
C ASP A 116 -15.00 -6.72 -6.40
N ALA A 117 -15.59 -7.87 -6.76
CA ALA A 117 -15.11 -9.19 -6.37
C ALA A 117 -13.67 -9.51 -6.86
N LYS A 118 -13.13 -8.73 -7.79
CA LYS A 118 -11.77 -8.81 -8.34
C LYS A 118 -10.83 -7.76 -7.74
N GLY A 119 -11.30 -6.94 -6.79
CA GLY A 119 -10.55 -5.88 -6.11
C GLY A 119 -10.41 -4.57 -6.89
N GLY A 120 -11.19 -4.35 -7.94
CA GLY A 120 -11.30 -3.06 -8.65
C GLY A 120 -12.19 -2.07 -7.90
N LEU A 121 -11.87 -0.78 -7.94
CA LEU A 121 -12.60 0.28 -7.24
C LEU A 121 -13.92 0.61 -7.96
N ILE A 122 -15.07 0.39 -7.32
CA ILE A 122 -16.41 0.63 -7.91
C ILE A 122 -16.91 2.05 -7.61
N LYS A 123 -16.81 2.50 -6.35
CA LYS A 123 -17.31 3.81 -5.91
C LYS A 123 -16.27 4.57 -5.08
N LYS A 124 -16.04 5.82 -5.46
CA LYS A 124 -15.40 6.83 -4.62
C LYS A 124 -16.50 7.53 -3.85
N THR A 125 -16.87 7.02 -2.69
CA THR A 125 -17.81 7.74 -1.84
C THR A 125 -17.09 8.98 -1.31
N GLN A 126 -17.64 10.13 -1.65
CA GLN A 126 -17.24 11.44 -1.18
C GLN A 126 -17.12 11.40 0.35
N THR A 127 -16.00 11.88 0.88
CA THR A 127 -15.74 12.00 2.31
C THR A 127 -16.97 12.58 3.01
N PRO A 128 -17.47 12.01 4.14
CA PRO A 128 -18.38 12.78 4.97
C PRO A 128 -17.62 14.04 5.40
N GLN A 129 -18.07 15.20 4.92
CA GLN A 129 -17.69 16.49 5.50
C GLN A 129 -17.96 16.37 7.00
N VAL A 130 -16.89 16.31 7.79
CA VAL A 130 -17.00 16.58 9.22
C VAL A 130 -17.32 18.06 9.30
N SER A 131 -18.62 18.36 9.36
CA SER A 131 -19.15 19.69 9.67
C SER A 131 -18.47 20.14 10.96
N ALA A 132 -17.69 21.22 10.86
CA ALA A 132 -17.10 21.86 12.02
C ALA A 132 -18.19 22.11 13.09
N PRO A 133 -17.94 21.86 14.39
CA PRO A 133 -18.90 22.22 15.41
C PRO A 133 -19.11 23.74 15.36
N GLN A 134 -20.35 24.14 15.09
CA GLN A 134 -20.77 25.54 15.10
C GLN A 134 -20.49 26.12 16.48
N THR A 135 -19.65 27.16 16.53
CA THR A 135 -19.43 27.97 17.73
C THR A 135 -20.76 28.54 18.20
N PRO A 136 -21.19 28.34 19.46
CA PRO A 136 -22.38 29.00 19.97
C PRO A 136 -22.14 30.52 20.02
N GLN A 137 -22.96 31.28 19.28
CA GLN A 137 -22.98 32.74 19.38
C GLN A 137 -23.59 33.14 20.72
N THR A 138 -22.81 33.78 21.58
CA THR A 138 -23.28 34.41 22.81
C THR A 138 -24.12 35.65 22.47
N PRO A 139 -25.32 35.83 23.03
CA PRO A 139 -26.10 37.05 22.80
C PRO A 139 -25.44 38.24 23.51
N GLN A 140 -25.28 39.35 22.79
CA GLN A 140 -24.85 40.62 23.34
C GLN A 140 -25.89 41.14 24.33
N VAL A 141 -25.47 41.37 25.57
CA VAL A 141 -26.26 42.10 26.57
C VAL A 141 -25.98 43.59 26.36
N ILE A 142 -27.03 44.29 25.94
CA ILE A 142 -27.12 45.75 25.88
C ILE A 142 -27.20 46.28 27.31
N SER A 143 -26.37 47.28 27.63
CA SER A 143 -26.52 48.15 28.81
C SER A 143 -26.08 49.55 28.42
#